data_AF-A0A2V7VCA0-F1
#
_entry.id   AF-A0A2V7VCA0-F1
#
_cell.length_a   1.000
_cell.length_b   1.000
_cell.length_c   1.000
_cell.angle_alpha   90.00
_cell.angle_beta   90.00
_cell.angle_gamma   90.00
#
_symmetry.space_group_name_H-M   'P 1'
#
loop_
_entity.id
_entity.type
_entity.pdbx_description
1 polymer ?
#
loop_
_entity_poly.entity_id
_entity_poly.type
_entity_poly.pdbx_seq_one_letter_code
_entity_poly.pdbx_strand_id
1 'polypeptide(L)'
;GDTKVVNAPINAFGRAREAVTAAGRDPVARARARAIGFVASGFPGDPTAQLNLVPVDRVVQGILSALTVPEAIGARIHLATDNRIRSEDIVRITREELGVNVRLSDPTLYRNVTLPIVTTVLERLKEPKLASALGKLGTIFGSYGEWGQPIHDVGNDVRILGLPIRRPDTRHAFRMLCRHNRYVQEYGRVRDADEVARREELWSRAIEAIEFRSGREVASMTAEEFREHLASEIDLETFRARGRTRRASRGEARA
;
A
#
# COMPACT_ATOMS: atom_id res chain seq x y z
N GLY A 1 7.76 -10.55 4.47
CA GLY A 1 9.02 -9.80 4.33
C GLY A 1 8.79 -8.56 3.50
N ASP A 2 8.14 -8.69 2.35
CA ASP A 2 8.10 -7.68 1.28
C ASP A 2 7.05 -6.58 1.45
N THR A 3 5.98 -6.82 2.22
CA THR A 3 4.99 -5.76 2.53
C THR A 3 5.62 -4.58 3.27
N LYS A 4 6.59 -4.83 4.16
CA LYS A 4 7.35 -3.78 4.86
C LYS A 4 8.21 -2.95 3.90
N VAL A 5 8.72 -3.59 2.86
CA VAL A 5 9.60 -3.01 1.84
C VAL A 5 8.83 -2.02 0.97
N VAL A 6 7.60 -2.36 0.57
CA VAL A 6 6.76 -1.45 -0.22
C VAL A 6 6.02 -0.39 0.62
N ASN A 7 5.85 -0.61 1.93
CA ASN A 7 5.12 0.30 2.81
C ASN A 7 5.80 1.68 2.99
N ALA A 8 7.10 1.69 3.30
CA ALA A 8 7.87 2.93 3.45
C ALA A 8 7.87 3.84 2.19
N PRO A 9 8.01 3.30 0.96
CA PRO A 9 7.87 4.04 -0.28
C PRO A 9 6.51 4.69 -0.46
N ILE A 10 5.44 3.92 -0.26
CA ILE A 10 4.06 4.41 -0.36
C ILE A 10 3.83 5.57 0.62
N ASN A 11 4.34 5.44 1.85
CA ASN A 11 4.31 6.52 2.84
C ASN A 11 5.07 7.77 2.40
N ALA A 12 6.25 7.61 1.79
CA ALA A 12 7.02 8.75 1.30
C ALA A 12 6.31 9.45 0.14
N PHE A 13 5.79 8.70 -0.83
CA PHE A 13 5.06 9.22 -1.98
C PHE A 13 3.79 9.97 -1.57
N GLY A 14 3.00 9.38 -0.66
CA GLY A 14 1.80 10.01 -0.11
C GLY A 14 2.12 11.32 0.61
N ARG A 15 3.12 11.34 1.49
CA ARG A 15 3.54 12.57 2.20
C ARG A 15 4.04 13.65 1.25
N ALA A 16 4.81 13.30 0.23
CA ALA A 16 5.27 14.26 -0.77
C ALA A 16 4.10 14.88 -1.55
N ARG A 17 3.08 14.07 -1.89
CA ARG A 17 1.87 14.54 -2.57
C ARG A 17 1.04 15.49 -1.71
N GLU A 18 0.87 15.17 -0.44
CA GLU A 18 0.14 16.03 0.48
C GLU A 18 0.88 17.35 0.73
N ALA A 19 2.21 17.34 0.83
CA ALA A 19 3.01 18.56 0.92
C ALA A 19 2.82 19.48 -0.30
N VAL A 20 2.74 18.91 -1.51
CA VAL A 20 2.40 19.65 -2.75
C VAL A 20 1.00 20.25 -2.68
N THR A 21 0.05 19.51 -2.14
CA THR A 21 -1.35 19.96 -2.04
C THR A 21 -1.51 21.06 -0.98
N ALA A 22 -0.83 20.92 0.17
CA ALA A 22 -0.86 21.87 1.28
C ALA A 22 -0.15 23.19 0.98
N ALA A 23 0.79 23.23 0.02
CA ALA A 23 1.49 24.45 -0.39
C ALA A 23 0.57 25.56 -0.95
N GLY A 24 -0.69 25.23 -1.30
CA GLY A 24 -1.73 26.21 -1.61
C GLY A 24 -1.34 27.17 -2.74
N ARG A 25 -1.52 28.48 -2.52
CA ARG A 25 -1.23 29.54 -3.51
C ARG A 25 0.17 30.16 -3.40
N ASP A 26 0.97 29.83 -2.39
CA ASP A 26 2.32 30.38 -2.27
C ASP A 26 3.21 29.85 -3.43
N PRO A 27 3.74 30.73 -4.30
CA PRO A 27 4.60 30.32 -5.41
C PRO A 27 5.90 29.63 -4.94
N VAL A 28 6.48 30.06 -3.82
CA VAL A 28 7.74 29.54 -3.30
C VAL A 28 7.51 28.17 -2.66
N ALA A 29 6.50 28.04 -1.80
CA ALA A 29 6.10 26.74 -1.27
C ALA A 29 5.70 25.75 -2.38
N ARG A 30 4.99 26.20 -3.43
CA ARG A 30 4.65 25.34 -4.58
C ARG A 30 5.87 24.89 -5.36
N ALA A 31 6.84 25.78 -5.60
CA ALA A 31 8.08 25.42 -6.29
C ALA A 31 8.87 24.40 -5.48
N ARG A 32 9.05 24.64 -4.18
CA ARG A 32 9.71 23.72 -3.24
C ARG A 32 9.00 22.38 -3.17
N ALA A 33 7.67 22.38 -3.03
CA ALA A 33 6.89 21.16 -2.95
C ALA A 33 6.90 20.38 -4.28
N ARG A 34 6.88 21.05 -5.44
CA ARG A 34 7.05 20.40 -6.75
C ARG A 34 8.42 19.76 -6.89
N ALA A 35 9.49 20.42 -6.44
CA ALA A 35 10.83 19.84 -6.43
C ALA A 35 10.88 18.60 -5.55
N ILE A 36 10.34 18.68 -4.32
CA ILE A 36 10.16 17.56 -3.40
C ILE A 36 9.37 16.42 -4.06
N GLY A 37 8.23 16.73 -4.71
CA GLY A 37 7.39 15.77 -5.38
C GLY A 37 8.12 15.07 -6.54
N PHE A 38 8.80 15.83 -7.39
CA PHE A 38 9.60 15.29 -8.50
C PHE A 38 10.66 14.31 -8.02
N VAL A 39 11.40 14.74 -7.00
CA VAL A 39 12.47 13.98 -6.35
C VAL A 39 11.93 12.72 -5.66
N ALA A 40 10.81 12.85 -4.96
CA ALA A 40 10.14 11.75 -4.30
C ALA A 40 9.39 10.83 -5.27
N SER A 41 9.24 11.18 -6.55
CA SER A 41 8.53 10.33 -7.52
C SER A 41 9.45 9.30 -8.19
N GLY A 42 10.74 9.29 -7.91
CA GLY A 42 11.66 8.30 -8.50
C GLY A 42 11.55 6.95 -7.80
N PHE A 43 11.14 5.92 -8.53
CA PHE A 43 11.16 4.53 -8.10
C PHE A 43 12.26 3.81 -8.88
N PRO A 44 13.32 3.33 -8.23
CA PRO A 44 14.36 2.60 -8.93
C PRO A 44 13.85 1.19 -9.25
N GLY A 45 13.98 0.77 -10.51
CA GLY A 45 13.57 -0.57 -10.91
C GLY A 45 13.34 -0.73 -12.40
N ASP A 46 13.64 -1.93 -12.89
CA ASP A 46 13.22 -2.41 -14.21
C ASP A 46 11.68 -2.51 -14.26
N PRO A 47 11.01 -1.92 -15.27
CA PRO A 47 9.56 -2.04 -15.48
C PRO A 47 9.04 -3.49 -15.45
N THR A 48 9.87 -4.44 -15.89
CA THR A 48 9.55 -5.86 -16.00
C THR A 48 9.83 -6.63 -14.71
N ALA A 49 10.54 -6.05 -13.74
CA ALA A 49 10.82 -6.70 -12.47
C ALA A 49 9.50 -7.04 -11.75
N GLN A 50 9.49 -8.22 -11.13
CA GLN A 50 8.31 -8.81 -10.53
C GLN A 50 8.51 -9.00 -9.03
N LEU A 51 7.47 -8.69 -8.25
CA LEU A 51 7.43 -8.86 -6.81
C LEU A 51 6.24 -9.73 -6.42
N ASN A 52 6.44 -10.51 -5.36
CA ASN A 52 5.37 -11.23 -4.69
C ASN A 52 5.10 -10.55 -3.35
N LEU A 53 3.87 -10.12 -3.10
CA LEU A 53 3.48 -9.49 -1.83
C LEU A 53 2.56 -10.43 -1.10
N VAL A 54 3.02 -10.98 0.03
CA VAL A 54 2.23 -11.91 0.83
C VAL A 54 1.47 -11.13 1.90
N PRO A 55 0.11 -11.15 1.88
CA PRO A 55 -0.69 -10.53 2.93
C PRO A 55 -0.42 -11.20 4.29
N VAL A 56 -0.55 -10.42 5.37
CA VAL A 56 -0.35 -10.94 6.74
C VAL A 56 -1.29 -12.10 7.03
N ASP A 57 -2.54 -12.04 6.58
CA ASP A 57 -3.52 -13.11 6.80
C ASP A 57 -3.09 -14.43 6.18
N ARG A 58 -2.46 -14.40 5.00
CA ARG A 58 -1.90 -15.60 4.36
C ARG A 58 -0.73 -16.16 5.17
N VAL A 59 0.10 -15.29 5.76
CA VAL A 59 1.17 -15.69 6.67
C VAL A 59 0.61 -16.35 7.93
N VAL A 60 -0.39 -15.73 8.56
CA VAL A 60 -1.06 -16.26 9.75
C VAL A 60 -1.70 -17.61 9.47
N GLN A 61 -2.44 -17.75 8.36
CA GLN A 61 -3.01 -19.02 7.92
C GLN A 61 -1.95 -20.11 7.78
N GLY A 62 -0.81 -19.79 7.15
CA GLY A 62 0.30 -20.73 7.00
C GLY A 62 0.88 -21.16 8.34
N ILE A 63 1.11 -20.21 9.25
CA ILE A 63 1.62 -20.50 10.60
C ILE A 63 0.64 -21.41 11.35
N LEU A 64 -0.64 -21.02 11.41
CA LEU A 64 -1.67 -21.78 12.15
C LEU A 64 -1.82 -23.20 11.60
N SER A 65 -1.80 -23.37 10.28
CA SER A 65 -1.92 -24.70 9.66
C SER A 65 -0.69 -25.57 9.99
N ALA A 66 0.52 -25.00 9.92
CA ALA A 66 1.76 -25.71 10.20
C ALA A 66 1.85 -26.25 11.64
N LEU A 67 1.15 -25.62 12.61
CA LEU A 67 1.11 -26.11 13.99
C LEU A 67 0.41 -27.47 14.14
N THR A 68 -0.37 -27.87 13.14
CA THR A 68 -1.20 -29.10 13.18
C THR A 68 -0.81 -30.14 12.14
N VAL A 69 0.20 -29.86 11.30
CA VAL A 69 0.64 -30.73 10.19
C VAL A 69 2.09 -31.16 10.43
N PRO A 70 2.33 -32.38 10.94
CA PRO A 70 3.68 -32.90 11.18
C PRO A 70 4.57 -32.90 9.93
N GLU A 71 3.99 -33.11 8.74
CA GLU A 71 4.67 -33.09 7.44
C GLU A 71 5.26 -31.71 7.09
N ALA A 72 4.86 -30.64 7.80
CA ALA A 72 5.47 -29.32 7.66
C ALA A 72 6.86 -29.23 8.31
N ILE A 73 7.20 -30.14 9.25
CA ILE A 73 8.50 -30.12 9.93
C ILE A 73 9.62 -30.40 8.92
N GLY A 74 10.55 -29.46 8.79
CA GLY A 74 11.67 -29.55 7.85
C GLY A 74 11.31 -29.28 6.39
N ALA A 75 10.04 -29.02 6.07
CA ALA A 75 9.60 -28.69 4.73
C ALA A 75 9.88 -27.21 4.40
N ARG A 76 10.33 -26.94 3.17
CA ARG A 76 10.33 -25.57 2.62
C ARG A 76 8.94 -25.25 2.09
N ILE A 77 8.28 -24.28 2.70
CA ILE A 77 6.92 -23.86 2.33
C ILE A 77 6.93 -22.37 2.00
N HIS A 78 6.69 -22.05 0.73
CA HIS A 78 6.54 -20.67 0.27
C HIS A 78 5.07 -20.26 0.34
N LEU A 79 4.77 -19.27 1.17
CA LEU A 79 3.47 -18.61 1.17
C LEU A 79 3.49 -17.58 0.06
N ALA A 80 2.60 -17.71 -0.91
CA ALA A 80 2.53 -16.85 -2.08
C ALA A 80 1.11 -16.36 -2.31
N THR A 81 1.00 -15.34 -3.15
CA THR A 81 -0.21 -14.94 -3.87
C THR A 81 -0.30 -15.64 -5.22
N ASP A 82 -1.43 -15.46 -5.91
CA ASP A 82 -1.72 -16.15 -7.17
C ASP A 82 -0.95 -15.59 -8.38
N ASN A 83 -0.41 -14.38 -8.24
CA ASN A 83 0.32 -13.70 -9.30
C ASN A 83 1.46 -12.86 -8.72
N ARG A 84 2.39 -12.44 -9.58
CA ARG A 84 3.37 -11.41 -9.23
C ARG A 84 2.91 -10.06 -9.74
N ILE A 85 3.27 -8.99 -9.04
CA ILE A 85 3.06 -7.62 -9.49
C ILE A 85 4.34 -7.10 -10.16
N ARG A 86 4.19 -6.49 -11.34
CA ARG A 86 5.31 -5.85 -12.02
C ARG A 86 5.57 -4.44 -11.48
N SER A 87 6.79 -3.93 -11.62
CA SER A 87 7.12 -2.53 -11.30
C SER A 87 6.21 -1.54 -12.05
N GLU A 88 5.86 -1.82 -13.31
CA GLU A 88 4.92 -1.01 -14.08
C GLU A 88 3.50 -0.99 -13.47
N ASP A 89 3.03 -2.14 -12.96
CA ASP A 89 1.74 -2.25 -12.28
C ASP A 89 1.76 -1.50 -10.94
N ILE A 90 2.89 -1.53 -10.21
CA ILE A 90 3.12 -0.75 -8.99
C ILE A 90 2.99 0.75 -9.28
N VAL A 91 3.66 1.24 -10.33
CA VAL A 91 3.61 2.65 -10.74
C VAL A 91 2.18 3.05 -11.11
N ARG A 92 1.50 2.22 -11.91
CA ARG A 92 0.11 2.47 -12.31
C ARG A 92 -0.82 2.54 -11.10
N ILE A 93 -0.79 1.54 -10.21
CA ILE A 93 -1.64 1.51 -9.01
C ILE A 93 -1.31 2.67 -8.07
N THR A 94 -0.04 3.01 -7.89
CA THR A 94 0.35 4.16 -7.05
C THR A 94 -0.20 5.47 -7.60
N ARG A 95 -0.19 5.63 -8.93
CA ARG A 95 -0.80 6.79 -9.59
C ARG A 95 -2.31 6.82 -9.40
N GLU A 96 -3.00 5.70 -9.57
CA GLU A 96 -4.44 5.60 -9.41
C GLU A 96 -4.88 5.85 -7.96
N GLU A 97 -4.25 5.18 -7.00
CA GLU A 97 -4.67 5.20 -5.59
C GLU A 97 -4.19 6.45 -4.83
N LEU A 98 -3.01 6.97 -5.16
CA LEU A 98 -2.38 8.09 -4.43
C LEU A 98 -2.30 9.39 -5.26
N GLY A 99 -2.54 9.33 -6.57
CA GLY A 99 -2.37 10.49 -7.46
C GLY A 99 -0.91 10.90 -7.67
N VAL A 100 0.05 9.99 -7.45
CA VAL A 100 1.48 10.26 -7.59
C VAL A 100 2.01 9.69 -8.90
N ASN A 101 2.61 10.56 -9.71
CA ASN A 101 3.25 10.16 -10.97
C ASN A 101 4.65 9.61 -10.70
N VAL A 102 4.74 8.35 -10.30
CA VAL A 102 6.00 7.65 -10.08
C VAL A 102 6.71 7.41 -11.41
N ARG A 103 8.02 7.69 -11.46
CA ARG A 103 8.89 7.44 -12.62
C ARG A 103 9.85 6.31 -12.28
N LEU A 104 9.88 5.30 -13.15
CA LEU A 104 10.92 4.29 -13.06
C LEU A 104 12.25 4.89 -13.46
N SER A 105 13.29 4.59 -12.69
CA SER A 105 14.66 4.98 -12.98
C SER A 105 15.54 3.74 -12.94
N ASP A 106 16.51 3.66 -13.85
CA ASP A 106 17.53 2.62 -13.79
C ASP A 106 18.17 2.60 -12.38
N PRO A 107 18.27 1.43 -11.71
CA PRO A 107 18.78 1.35 -10.34
C PRO A 107 20.18 1.95 -10.17
N THR A 108 21.06 1.78 -11.16
CA THR A 108 22.45 2.27 -11.12
C THR A 108 22.49 3.78 -11.26
N LEU A 109 21.76 4.33 -12.25
CA LEU A 109 21.61 5.78 -12.43
C LEU A 109 20.91 6.44 -11.24
N TYR A 110 19.93 5.76 -10.66
CA TYR A 110 19.23 6.26 -9.49
C TYR A 110 20.18 6.36 -8.29
N ARG A 111 20.91 5.29 -7.99
CA ARG A 111 21.82 5.20 -6.83
C ARG A 111 23.01 6.14 -6.95
N ASN A 112 23.66 6.18 -8.11
CA ASN A 112 24.94 6.86 -8.28
C ASN A 112 24.81 8.34 -8.68
N VAL A 113 23.68 8.73 -9.27
CA VAL A 113 23.50 10.09 -9.83
C VAL A 113 22.26 10.76 -9.26
N THR A 114 21.10 10.13 -9.37
CA THR A 114 19.83 10.76 -8.99
C THR A 114 19.75 11.01 -7.49
N LEU A 115 20.04 9.99 -6.67
CA LEU A 115 19.91 10.04 -5.21
C LEU A 115 20.85 11.07 -4.54
N PRO A 116 22.15 11.20 -4.91
CA PRO A 116 23.01 12.25 -4.36
C PRO A 116 22.53 13.67 -4.69
N ILE A 117 22.09 13.90 -5.93
CA ILE A 117 21.56 15.21 -6.37
C ILE A 117 20.28 15.54 -5.60
N VAL A 118 19.36 14.59 -5.55
CA VAL A 118 18.10 14.64 -4.78
C VAL A 118 18.36 14.99 -3.31
N THR A 119 19.27 14.26 -2.67
CA THR A 119 19.58 14.42 -1.24
C THR A 119 20.13 15.81 -0.97
N THR A 120 21.11 16.24 -1.77
CA THR A 120 21.71 17.58 -1.67
C THR A 120 20.66 18.68 -1.84
N VAL A 121 19.76 18.55 -2.81
CA VAL A 121 18.69 19.52 -3.05
C VAL A 121 17.73 19.57 -1.86
N LEU A 122 17.31 18.42 -1.32
CA LEU A 122 16.40 18.36 -0.18
C LEU A 122 17.01 18.90 1.12
N GLU A 123 18.28 18.64 1.37
CA GLU A 123 19.01 19.22 2.50
C GLU A 123 19.08 20.74 2.40
N ARG A 124 19.37 21.27 1.20
CA ARG A 124 19.35 22.73 0.94
C ARG A 124 17.95 23.33 1.12
N LEU A 125 16.92 22.57 0.79
CA LEU A 125 15.53 22.95 1.04
C LEU A 125 15.11 22.78 2.50
N LYS A 126 16.00 22.38 3.43
CA LYS A 126 15.69 22.09 4.85
C LYS A 126 14.65 20.97 5.02
N GLU A 127 14.74 19.93 4.18
CA GLU A 127 13.91 18.71 4.23
C GLU A 127 14.73 17.43 4.55
N PRO A 128 15.51 17.40 5.64
CA PRO A 128 16.42 16.28 5.93
C PRO A 128 15.68 14.96 6.19
N LYS A 129 14.45 15.01 6.71
CA LYS A 129 13.62 13.81 6.96
C LYS A 129 13.21 13.14 5.65
N LEU A 130 12.90 13.93 4.62
CA LEU A 130 12.54 13.41 3.30
C LEU A 130 13.78 12.88 2.58
N ALA A 131 14.91 13.57 2.68
CA ALA A 131 16.19 13.11 2.16
C ALA A 131 16.58 11.74 2.75
N SER A 132 16.46 11.57 4.07
CA SER A 132 16.68 10.29 4.75
C SER A 132 15.71 9.19 4.30
N ALA A 133 14.43 9.53 4.10
CA ALA A 133 13.45 8.59 3.58
C ALA A 133 13.83 8.11 2.17
N LEU A 134 14.22 9.02 1.27
CA LEU A 134 14.63 8.67 -0.09
C LEU A 134 15.94 7.88 -0.14
N GLY A 135 16.88 8.17 0.75
CA GLY A 135 18.08 7.35 0.94
C GLY A 135 17.73 5.90 1.26
N LYS A 136 16.83 5.69 2.23
CA LYS A 136 16.34 4.34 2.58
C LYS A 136 15.62 3.68 1.40
N LEU A 137 14.85 4.42 0.61
CA LEU A 137 14.19 3.90 -0.59
C LEU A 137 15.19 3.45 -1.65
N GLY A 138 16.23 4.24 -1.91
CA GLY A 138 17.31 3.87 -2.82
C GLY A 138 18.05 2.60 -2.37
N THR A 139 18.31 2.46 -1.07
CA THR A 139 18.91 1.23 -0.53
C THR A 139 17.97 0.04 -0.66
N ILE A 140 16.71 0.19 -0.24
CA ILE A 140 15.73 -0.90 -0.26
C ILE A 140 15.55 -1.41 -1.69
N PHE A 141 15.28 -0.53 -2.65
CA PHE A 141 14.96 -0.94 -4.02
C PHE A 141 16.16 -1.13 -4.95
N GLY A 142 17.30 -0.50 -4.69
CA GLY A 142 18.57 -0.88 -5.33
C GLY A 142 18.85 -2.36 -5.12
N SER A 143 18.57 -2.86 -3.91
CA SER A 143 18.63 -4.28 -3.58
C SER A 143 17.52 -5.15 -4.20
N TYR A 144 16.47 -4.59 -4.83
CA TYR A 144 15.44 -5.38 -5.53
C TYR A 144 15.69 -5.48 -7.04
N GLY A 145 16.22 -4.42 -7.66
CA GLY A 145 16.59 -4.45 -9.08
C GLY A 145 17.78 -5.37 -9.39
N GLU A 146 18.70 -5.56 -8.43
CA GLU A 146 19.91 -6.36 -8.60
C GLU A 146 19.71 -7.87 -8.38
N TRP A 147 18.59 -8.31 -7.78
CA TRP A 147 18.50 -9.64 -7.16
C TRP A 147 17.63 -10.68 -7.83
N GLY A 148 17.24 -10.49 -9.11
CA GLY A 148 16.65 -11.54 -9.97
C GLY A 148 15.92 -12.65 -9.20
N GLN A 149 14.89 -12.25 -8.43
CA GLN A 149 14.39 -13.04 -7.29
C GLN A 149 14.16 -14.49 -7.72
N PRO A 150 14.70 -15.48 -6.98
CA PRO A 150 14.50 -16.88 -7.31
C PRO A 150 13.01 -17.15 -7.53
N ILE A 151 12.68 -17.84 -8.61
CA ILE A 151 11.33 -18.38 -8.77
C ILE A 151 11.19 -19.49 -7.73
N HIS A 152 10.68 -19.11 -6.57
CA HIS A 152 10.36 -20.06 -5.53
C HIS A 152 9.18 -20.92 -5.99
N ASP A 153 9.37 -22.23 -6.03
CA ASP A 153 8.29 -23.17 -6.29
C ASP A 153 7.21 -23.04 -5.19
N VAL A 154 6.00 -22.72 -5.65
CA VAL A 154 4.78 -22.62 -4.85
C VAL A 154 4.01 -23.93 -4.93
N GLY A 155 3.16 -24.23 -3.95
CA GLY A 155 2.31 -25.42 -3.96
C GLY A 155 2.36 -26.23 -2.68
N ASN A 156 3.45 -26.20 -1.92
CA ASN A 156 3.51 -26.83 -0.60
C ASN A 156 2.58 -26.14 0.42
N ASP A 157 2.26 -24.87 0.20
CA ASP A 157 1.24 -24.15 0.96
C ASP A 157 -0.14 -24.81 0.82
N VAL A 158 -0.46 -25.36 -0.34
CA VAL A 158 -1.72 -26.09 -0.57
C VAL A 158 -1.55 -27.57 -0.21
N ARG A 159 -0.50 -28.22 -0.73
CA ARG A 159 -0.29 -29.67 -0.62
C ARG A 159 0.02 -30.13 0.80
N ILE A 160 0.87 -29.39 1.53
CA ILE A 160 1.26 -29.75 2.89
C ILE A 160 0.33 -29.08 3.89
N LEU A 161 0.20 -27.74 3.81
CA LEU A 161 -0.56 -27.00 4.82
C LEU A 161 -2.08 -27.01 4.60
N GLY A 162 -2.58 -27.56 3.50
CA GLY A 162 -4.02 -27.61 3.21
C GLY A 162 -4.65 -26.24 2.97
N LEU A 163 -3.85 -25.21 2.67
CA LEU A 163 -4.39 -23.87 2.41
C LEU A 163 -5.24 -23.85 1.12
N PRO A 164 -6.18 -22.89 0.99
CA PRO A 164 -6.97 -22.75 -0.22
C PRO A 164 -6.11 -22.66 -1.49
N ILE A 165 -6.55 -23.36 -2.54
CA ILE A 165 -5.88 -23.40 -3.84
C ILE A 165 -5.88 -22.03 -4.53
N ARG A 166 -6.94 -21.24 -4.33
CA ARG A 166 -7.01 -19.83 -4.72
C ARG A 166 -6.24 -19.04 -3.68
N ARG A 167 -5.17 -18.37 -4.10
CA ARG A 167 -4.37 -17.50 -3.25
C ARG A 167 -4.86 -16.06 -3.42
N PRO A 168 -4.48 -15.14 -2.51
CA PRO A 168 -4.79 -13.74 -2.69
C PRO A 168 -4.14 -13.19 -3.97
N ASP A 169 -4.74 -12.19 -4.60
CA ASP A 169 -4.15 -11.48 -5.74
C ASP A 169 -3.18 -10.38 -5.25
N THR A 170 -1.95 -10.35 -5.78
CA THR A 170 -0.92 -9.37 -5.39
C THR A 170 -1.27 -7.94 -5.75
N ARG A 171 -1.92 -7.72 -6.89
CA ARG A 171 -2.35 -6.38 -7.30
C ARG A 171 -3.44 -5.86 -6.37
N HIS A 172 -4.38 -6.72 -6.00
CA HIS A 172 -5.40 -6.41 -4.99
C HIS A 172 -4.75 -6.10 -3.64
N ALA A 173 -3.81 -6.94 -3.19
CA ALA A 173 -3.05 -6.71 -1.97
C ALA A 173 -2.29 -5.36 -2.01
N PHE A 174 -1.69 -5.00 -3.14
CA PHE A 174 -0.98 -3.74 -3.31
C PHE A 174 -1.92 -2.53 -3.32
N ARG A 175 -3.09 -2.61 -3.97
CA ARG A 175 -4.12 -1.57 -3.89
C ARG A 175 -4.57 -1.36 -2.45
N MET A 176 -4.85 -2.44 -1.73
CA MET A 176 -5.28 -2.36 -0.34
C MET A 176 -4.19 -1.80 0.57
N LEU A 177 -2.91 -2.12 0.32
CA LEU A 177 -1.79 -1.46 0.99
C LEU A 177 -1.80 0.06 0.78
N CYS A 178 -1.95 0.53 -0.46
CA CYS A 178 -2.00 1.96 -0.77
C CYS A 178 -3.17 2.66 -0.04
N ARG A 179 -4.35 2.06 -0.07
CA ARG A 179 -5.56 2.60 0.57
C ARG A 179 -5.44 2.61 2.09
N HIS A 180 -4.95 1.53 2.68
CA HIS A 180 -4.70 1.42 4.12
C HIS A 180 -3.71 2.49 4.60
N ASN A 181 -2.58 2.65 3.89
CA ASN A 181 -1.62 3.69 4.22
C ASN A 181 -2.25 5.09 4.13
N ARG A 182 -3.05 5.34 3.09
CA ARG A 182 -3.71 6.63 2.90
C ARG A 182 -4.72 6.95 3.98
N TYR A 183 -5.65 6.03 4.25
CA TYR A 183 -6.83 6.30 5.06
C TYR A 183 -6.65 5.92 6.53
N VAL A 184 -6.05 4.76 6.83
CA VAL A 184 -5.88 4.27 8.20
C VAL A 184 -4.66 4.91 8.85
N GLN A 185 -3.50 4.85 8.19
CA GLN A 185 -2.23 5.28 8.78
C GLN A 185 -1.87 6.75 8.53
N GLU A 186 -2.59 7.43 7.63
CA GLU A 186 -2.24 8.78 7.12
C GLU A 186 -0.76 8.90 6.74
N TYR A 187 -0.32 7.95 5.93
CA TYR A 187 1.06 7.78 5.50
C TYR A 187 2.08 7.69 6.67
N GLY A 188 1.67 7.03 7.75
CA GLY A 188 2.46 6.80 8.97
C GLY A 188 2.49 7.98 9.96
N ARG A 189 1.53 8.91 9.87
CA ARG A 189 1.34 9.97 10.88
C ARG A 189 0.64 9.44 12.12
N VAL A 190 -0.31 8.52 11.96
CA VAL A 190 -0.99 7.87 13.09
C VAL A 190 -0.01 6.87 13.71
N ARG A 191 0.33 7.09 14.99
CA ARG A 191 1.30 6.27 15.72
C ARG A 191 0.82 5.80 17.09
N ASP A 192 -0.17 6.48 17.63
CA ASP A 192 -0.80 6.09 18.88
C ASP A 192 -1.48 4.73 18.72
N ALA A 193 -1.17 3.79 19.60
CA ALA A 193 -1.57 2.39 19.44
C ALA A 193 -3.09 2.22 19.53
N ASP A 194 -3.73 2.96 20.45
CA ASP A 194 -5.18 2.90 20.65
C ASP A 194 -5.91 3.51 19.45
N GLU A 195 -5.42 4.64 18.93
CA GLU A 195 -5.95 5.24 17.72
C GLU A 195 -5.77 4.32 16.50
N VAL A 196 -4.60 3.71 16.33
CA VAL A 196 -4.39 2.71 15.25
C VAL A 196 -5.40 1.58 15.40
N ALA A 197 -5.50 0.95 16.57
CA ALA A 197 -6.42 -0.17 16.81
C ALA A 197 -7.88 0.22 16.49
N ARG A 198 -8.32 1.39 16.95
CA ARG A 198 -9.66 1.92 16.65
C ARG A 198 -9.89 2.10 15.15
N ARG A 199 -8.91 2.65 14.43
CA ARG A 199 -9.03 2.86 12.99
C ARG A 199 -9.02 1.53 12.23
N GLU A 200 -8.18 0.58 12.62
CA GLU A 200 -8.15 -0.77 12.04
C GLU A 200 -9.49 -1.50 12.21
N GLU A 201 -10.10 -1.41 13.41
CA GLU A 201 -11.42 -1.99 13.68
C GLU A 201 -12.51 -1.38 12.80
N LEU A 202 -12.55 -0.04 12.70
CA LEU A 202 -13.52 0.65 11.86
C LEU A 202 -13.28 0.38 10.36
N TRP A 203 -12.02 0.35 9.94
CA TRP A 203 -11.61 0.01 8.59
C TRP A 203 -12.11 -1.38 8.21
N SER A 204 -11.82 -2.41 9.01
CA SER A 204 -12.24 -3.78 8.75
C SER A 204 -13.76 -3.89 8.60
N ARG A 205 -14.53 -3.28 9.52
CA ARG A 205 -16.00 -3.25 9.44
C ARG A 205 -16.52 -2.55 8.19
N ALA A 206 -15.92 -1.42 7.82
CA ALA A 206 -16.32 -0.68 6.62
C ALA A 206 -16.03 -1.47 5.35
N ILE A 207 -14.87 -2.14 5.26
CA ILE A 207 -14.56 -3.02 4.13
C ILE A 207 -15.61 -4.12 4.02
N GLU A 208 -15.87 -4.87 5.09
CA GLU A 208 -16.88 -5.93 5.10
C GLU A 208 -18.26 -5.42 4.68
N ALA A 209 -18.69 -4.26 5.18
CA ALA A 209 -19.97 -3.67 4.83
C ALA A 209 -20.06 -3.26 3.34
N ILE A 210 -18.97 -2.75 2.78
CA ILE A 210 -18.89 -2.36 1.37
C ILE A 210 -18.92 -3.61 0.48
N GLU A 211 -18.11 -4.63 0.80
CA GLU A 211 -18.07 -5.88 0.03
C GLU A 211 -19.40 -6.62 0.09
N PHE A 212 -20.03 -6.67 1.27
CA PHE A 212 -21.35 -7.28 1.45
C PHE A 212 -22.42 -6.62 0.58
N ARG A 213 -22.46 -5.28 0.54
CA ARG A 213 -23.48 -4.55 -0.23
C ARG A 213 -23.21 -4.52 -1.73
N SER A 214 -21.94 -4.46 -2.13
CA SER A 214 -21.55 -4.38 -3.54
C SER A 214 -21.45 -5.76 -4.21
N GLY A 215 -21.30 -6.82 -3.42
CA GLY A 215 -21.04 -8.17 -3.92
C GLY A 215 -19.66 -8.32 -4.58
N ARG A 216 -18.74 -7.38 -4.35
CA ARG A 216 -17.41 -7.31 -4.98
C ARG A 216 -16.34 -7.06 -3.94
N GLU A 217 -15.16 -7.62 -4.15
CA GLU A 217 -13.98 -7.26 -3.35
C GLU A 217 -13.67 -5.77 -3.52
N VAL A 218 -13.44 -5.05 -2.41
CA VAL A 218 -13.10 -3.62 -2.47
C VAL A 218 -11.84 -3.41 -3.30
N ALA A 219 -10.90 -4.33 -3.25
CA ALA A 219 -9.64 -4.25 -3.99
C ALA A 219 -9.83 -4.26 -5.51
N SER A 220 -10.96 -4.77 -6.01
CA SER A 220 -11.33 -4.75 -7.43
C SER A 220 -11.94 -3.42 -7.89
N MET A 221 -12.35 -2.56 -6.97
CA MET A 221 -12.97 -1.26 -7.27
C MET A 221 -11.92 -0.27 -7.75
N THR A 222 -12.35 0.71 -8.55
CA THR A 222 -11.48 1.86 -8.87
C THR A 222 -11.22 2.69 -7.60
N ALA A 223 -10.17 3.52 -7.62
CA ALA A 223 -9.83 4.37 -6.48
C ALA A 223 -10.96 5.37 -6.13
N GLU A 224 -11.68 5.88 -7.13
CA GLU A 224 -12.80 6.80 -6.96
C GLU A 224 -14.02 6.09 -6.38
N GLU A 225 -14.45 4.98 -6.99
CA GLU A 225 -15.55 4.14 -6.52
C GLU A 225 -15.32 3.68 -5.06
N PHE A 226 -14.10 3.21 -4.75
CA PHE A 226 -13.75 2.82 -3.39
C PHE A 226 -13.87 3.99 -2.42
N ARG A 227 -13.36 5.17 -2.80
CA ARG A 227 -13.43 6.36 -1.95
C ARG A 227 -14.86 6.79 -1.67
N GLU A 228 -15.75 6.71 -2.65
CA GLU A 228 -17.17 7.02 -2.48
C GLU A 228 -17.85 6.05 -1.51
N HIS A 229 -17.62 4.75 -1.70
CA HIS A 229 -18.12 3.74 -0.77
C HIS A 229 -17.55 3.91 0.64
N LEU A 230 -16.25 4.17 0.78
CA LEU A 230 -15.62 4.41 2.07
C LEU A 230 -16.19 5.68 2.73
N ALA A 231 -16.38 6.76 1.98
CA ALA A 231 -16.96 8.00 2.47
C ALA A 231 -18.44 7.86 2.89
N SER A 232 -19.13 6.80 2.45
CA SER A 232 -20.48 6.47 2.92
C SER A 232 -20.47 5.80 4.30
N GLU A 233 -19.41 5.06 4.64
CA GLU A 233 -19.26 4.36 5.92
C GLU A 233 -18.48 5.16 6.97
N ILE A 234 -17.49 5.94 6.54
CA ILE A 234 -16.52 6.61 7.38
C ILE A 234 -16.47 8.09 6.99
N ASP A 235 -16.51 8.96 7.99
CA ASP A 235 -16.10 10.34 7.82
C ASP A 235 -14.57 10.38 7.65
N LEU A 236 -14.11 10.66 6.42
CA LEU A 236 -12.70 10.60 6.05
C LEU A 236 -11.83 11.66 6.73
N GLU A 237 -12.42 12.73 7.28
CA GLU A 237 -11.66 13.76 7.99
C GLU A 237 -11.38 13.36 9.44
N THR A 238 -12.37 12.82 10.13
CA THR A 238 -12.27 12.44 11.55
C THR A 238 -11.98 10.95 11.77
N PHE A 239 -12.04 10.16 10.69
CA PHE A 239 -12.01 8.70 10.69
C PHE A 239 -12.99 8.10 11.70
N ARG A 240 -14.24 8.59 11.72
CA ARG A 240 -15.33 8.09 12.57
C ARG A 240 -16.39 7.43 11.71
N ALA A 241 -17.08 6.44 12.27
CA ALA A 241 -18.22 5.82 11.59
C ALA A 241 -19.27 6.89 11.28
N ARG A 242 -19.76 6.92 10.04
CA ARG A 242 -20.97 7.68 9.73
C ARG A 242 -22.14 6.92 10.34
N GLY A 243 -22.87 7.58 11.23
CA GLY A 243 -24.11 7.03 11.74
C GLY A 243 -25.02 6.73 10.56
N ARG A 244 -25.40 5.45 10.36
CA ARG A 244 -26.46 5.10 9.42
C ARG A 244 -27.67 5.91 9.87
N THR A 245 -28.04 6.95 9.13
CA THR A 245 -29.37 7.51 9.23
C THR A 245 -30.29 6.34 8.92
N ARG A 246 -30.94 5.78 9.96
CA ARG A 246 -32.08 4.88 9.77
C ARG A 246 -33.05 5.69 8.94
N ARG A 247 -33.06 5.49 7.62
CA ARG A 247 -34.18 5.86 6.78
C ARG A 247 -35.32 5.05 7.36
N ALA A 248 -36.13 5.69 8.19
CA ALA A 248 -37.24 5.08 8.87
C ALA A 248 -38.14 4.51 7.79
N SER A 249 -38.14 3.19 7.65
CA SER A 249 -39.27 2.45 7.12
C SER A 249 -40.42 2.57 8.13
N ARG A 250 -40.97 3.77 8.28
CA ARG A 250 -42.38 3.92 8.63
C ARG A 250 -43.13 3.65 7.33
N GLY A 251 -43.34 2.36 7.06
CA GLY A 251 -44.41 1.96 6.18
C GLY A 251 -45.68 2.56 6.75
N GLU A 252 -46.29 3.45 5.98
CA GLU A 252 -47.68 3.85 6.14
C GLU A 252 -48.54 2.59 5.98
N ALA A 253 -48.86 1.96 7.11
CA ALA A 253 -50.05 1.12 7.21
C ALA A 253 -51.19 2.02 7.70
N ARG A 254 -51.81 2.73 6.76
CA ARG A 254 -53.16 3.29 6.89
C ARG A 254 -53.86 3.22 5.53
N ALA A 255 -54.59 2.14 5.33
CA ALA A 255 -55.87 2.11 4.62
C ALA A 255 -56.60 0.85 5.09
#